data_AF-A0A4V2UPX0-F1
#
_entry.id   AF-A0A4V2UPX0-F1
#
_cell.length_a   1.000
_cell.length_b   1.000
_cell.length_c   1.000
_cell.angle_alpha   90.00
_cell.angle_beta   90.00
_cell.angle_gamma   90.00
#
_symmetry.space_group_name_H-M   'P 1'
#
loop_
_entity.id
_entity.type
_entity.pdbx_description
1 polymer ?
#
loop_
_entity_poly.entity_id
_entity_poly.type
_entity_poly.pdbx_seq_one_letter_code
_entity_poly.pdbx_strand_id
1 'polypeptide(L)'
;MKHTRPLRAVILTVLLALPAMAQADCYADYKAKRDTPLRLHYGIAKISGACSRDAARAELKPRLAADGWTLLTVLSVFDDAGLAERRDSAGQYYLRY
;
A
#
# COMPACT_ATOMS: atom_id res chain seq x y z
N MET A 1 0.03 -54.94 43.65
CA MET A 1 0.82 -55.23 42.43
C MET A 1 -0.21 -55.42 41.29
N LYS A 2 -0.34 -54.62 40.23
CA LYS A 2 0.52 -53.66 39.53
C LYS A 2 -0.48 -52.75 38.80
N HIS A 3 -0.41 -51.43 39.00
CA HIS A 3 -1.33 -50.48 38.37
C HIS A 3 -0.93 -50.27 36.90
N THR A 4 -1.79 -50.70 35.97
CA THR A 4 -1.66 -50.44 34.53
C THR A 4 -1.97 -48.97 34.27
N ARG A 5 -0.93 -48.19 33.96
CA ARG A 5 -0.98 -46.74 33.71
C ARG A 5 -1.70 -46.44 32.39
N PRO A 6 -2.66 -45.50 32.34
CA PRO A 6 -3.24 -45.05 31.08
C PRO A 6 -2.22 -44.20 30.31
N LEU A 7 -1.89 -44.63 29.10
CA LEU A 7 -1.02 -43.92 28.17
C LEU A 7 -1.72 -42.62 27.72
N ARG A 8 -1.34 -41.50 28.33
CA ARG A 8 -1.76 -40.16 27.89
C ARG A 8 -1.18 -39.91 26.50
N ALA A 9 -2.03 -39.97 25.47
CA ALA A 9 -1.71 -39.49 24.14
C ALA A 9 -1.50 -37.96 24.22
N VAL A 10 -0.24 -37.53 24.15
CA VAL A 10 0.12 -36.11 24.04
C VAL A 10 -0.20 -35.67 22.62
N ILE A 11 -1.28 -34.92 22.44
CA ILE A 11 -1.60 -34.23 21.19
C ILE A 11 -0.61 -33.07 21.06
N LEU A 12 0.38 -33.22 20.18
CA LEU A 12 1.31 -32.15 19.82
C LEU A 12 0.64 -31.28 18.74
N THR A 13 -0.08 -30.25 19.18
CA THR A 13 -0.65 -29.24 18.27
C THR A 13 0.49 -28.38 17.73
N VAL A 14 0.97 -28.70 16.52
CA VAL A 14 1.93 -27.85 15.79
C VAL A 14 1.18 -26.60 15.32
N LEU A 15 1.38 -25.50 16.04
CA LEU A 15 0.95 -24.18 15.61
C LEU A 15 1.85 -23.75 14.44
N LEU A 16 1.37 -23.90 13.21
CA LEU A 16 2.01 -23.35 12.01
C LEU A 16 1.96 -21.83 12.10
N ALA A 17 3.03 -21.22 12.61
CA ALA A 17 3.27 -19.79 12.47
C ALA A 17 3.52 -19.50 10.98
N LEU A 18 2.46 -19.10 10.27
CA LEU A 18 2.60 -18.56 8.93
C LEU A 18 3.46 -17.29 9.04
N PRO A 19 4.54 -17.15 8.26
CA PRO A 19 5.29 -15.92 8.22
C PRO A 19 4.37 -14.83 7.68
N ALA A 20 4.02 -13.86 8.52
CA ALA A 20 3.48 -12.61 8.03
C ALA A 20 4.56 -11.99 7.15
N MET A 21 4.37 -12.04 5.83
CA MET A 21 5.23 -11.32 4.90
C MET A 21 5.06 -9.84 5.26
N ALA A 22 6.08 -9.25 5.91
CA ALA A 22 6.11 -7.83 6.15
C ALA A 22 6.19 -7.15 4.76
N GLN A 23 5.04 -6.77 4.21
CA GLN A 23 4.98 -6.00 3.00
C GLN A 23 5.49 -4.60 3.36
N ALA A 24 6.64 -4.20 2.79
CA ALA A 24 7.07 -2.82 2.87
C ALA A 24 5.94 -1.92 2.36
N ASP A 25 5.71 -0.80 3.03
CA ASP A 25 4.70 0.16 2.59
C ASP A 25 5.04 0.61 1.17
N CYS A 26 4.06 0.58 0.26
CA CYS A 26 4.26 1.01 -1.11
C CYS A 26 3.66 2.40 -1.34
N TYR A 27 4.39 3.23 -2.05
CA TYR A 27 3.99 4.57 -2.43
C TYR A 27 4.11 4.74 -3.94
N ALA A 28 3.29 5.62 -4.48
CA ALA A 28 3.33 6.03 -5.86
C ALA A 28 3.40 7.54 -5.95
N ASP A 29 4.28 8.04 -6.81
CA ASP A 29 4.24 9.43 -7.21
C ASP A 29 3.56 9.58 -8.55
N TYR A 30 2.72 10.61 -8.67
CA TYR A 30 1.82 10.74 -9.80
C TYR A 30 1.60 12.19 -10.17
N LYS A 31 1.07 12.37 -11.38
CA LYS A 31 0.55 13.65 -11.86
C LYS A 31 -0.94 13.51 -12.13
N ALA A 32 -1.71 14.52 -11.74
CA ALA A 32 -3.13 14.59 -12.02
C ALA A 32 -3.52 15.98 -12.51
N LYS A 33 -4.65 16.04 -13.23
CA LYS A 33 -5.24 17.27 -13.72
C LYS A 33 -6.69 17.40 -13.31
N ARG A 34 -7.19 18.61 -13.22
CA ARG A 34 -8.63 18.90 -13.19
C ARG A 34 -8.91 19.94 -14.25
N ASP A 35 -9.95 19.72 -15.03
CA ASP A 35 -10.36 20.65 -16.05
C ASP A 35 -11.32 21.70 -15.46
N THR A 36 -11.29 22.92 -16.01
CA THR A 36 -12.25 24.02 -15.75
C THR A 36 -12.41 24.46 -14.27
N PRO A 37 -11.51 25.31 -13.72
CA PRO A 37 -10.29 25.82 -14.33
C PRO A 37 -9.21 24.73 -14.37
N LEU A 38 -8.34 24.79 -15.39
CA LEU A 38 -7.23 23.85 -15.51
C LEU A 38 -6.32 23.95 -14.29
N ARG A 39 -6.22 22.85 -13.55
CA ARG A 39 -5.28 22.68 -12.44
C ARG A 39 -4.47 21.43 -12.65
N LEU A 40 -3.19 21.50 -12.31
CA LEU A 40 -2.27 20.38 -12.32
C LEU A 40 -1.69 20.21 -10.92
N HIS A 41 -1.41 18.97 -10.54
CA HIS A 41 -0.57 18.74 -9.38
C HIS A 41 0.24 17.46 -9.48
N TYR A 42 1.33 17.47 -8.72
CA TYR A 42 2.10 16.29 -8.34
C TYR A 42 1.63 15.84 -6.96
N GLY A 43 1.59 14.54 -6.71
CA GLY A 43 1.18 14.00 -5.42
C GLY A 43 1.86 12.68 -5.12
N ILE A 44 1.88 12.33 -3.82
CA ILE A 44 2.33 11.04 -3.32
C ILE A 44 1.14 10.35 -2.67
N ALA A 45 0.95 9.07 -2.93
CA ALA A 45 -0.11 8.29 -2.32
C ALA A 45 0.42 6.94 -1.85
N LYS A 46 -0.09 6.48 -0.69
CA LYS A 46 0.12 5.10 -0.24
C LYS A 46 -0.78 4.17 -1.06
N ILE A 47 -0.23 3.05 -1.48
CA ILE A 47 -0.87 2.03 -2.30
C ILE A 47 -1.05 0.76 -1.45
N SER A 48 -2.27 0.25 -1.41
CA SER A 48 -2.63 -0.88 -0.53
C SER A 48 -2.40 -2.24 -1.22
N GLY A 49 -2.14 -2.23 -2.52
CA GLY A 49 -1.89 -3.42 -3.34
C GLY A 49 -0.41 -3.70 -3.62
N ALA A 50 -0.18 -4.50 -4.68
CA ALA A 50 1.17 -4.79 -5.16
C ALA A 50 1.92 -3.49 -5.48
N CYS A 51 3.23 -3.45 -5.19
CA CYS A 51 4.05 -2.29 -5.50
C CYS A 51 4.42 -2.23 -6.98
N SER A 52 3.42 -1.94 -7.81
CA SER A 52 3.53 -1.84 -9.26
C SER A 52 2.77 -0.62 -9.76
N ARG A 53 3.23 -0.08 -10.90
CA ARG A 53 2.58 1.09 -11.52
C ARG A 53 1.14 0.80 -11.94
N ASP A 54 0.82 -0.45 -12.27
CA ASP A 54 -0.53 -0.83 -12.69
C ASP A 54 -1.50 -0.94 -11.52
N ALA A 55 -1.06 -1.51 -10.40
CA ALA A 55 -1.83 -1.49 -9.15
C ALA A 55 -2.05 -0.04 -8.68
N ALA A 56 -1.00 0.78 -8.67
CA ALA A 56 -1.10 2.19 -8.33
C ALA A 56 -2.07 2.95 -9.25
N ARG A 57 -2.02 2.71 -10.57
CA ARG A 57 -2.99 3.31 -11.52
C ARG A 57 -4.42 2.87 -11.24
N ALA A 58 -4.64 1.58 -11.00
CA ALA A 58 -5.97 1.03 -10.73
C ALA A 58 -6.57 1.60 -9.45
N GLU A 59 -5.75 1.79 -8.42
CA GLU A 59 -6.17 2.34 -7.12
C GLU A 59 -6.37 3.87 -7.18
N LEU A 60 -5.44 4.60 -7.80
CA LEU A 60 -5.46 6.08 -7.80
C LEU A 60 -6.52 6.68 -8.73
N LYS A 61 -6.85 6.03 -9.86
CA LYS A 61 -7.88 6.53 -10.79
C LYS A 61 -9.21 6.85 -10.08
N PRO A 62 -9.86 5.90 -9.38
CA PRO A 62 -11.12 6.17 -8.71
C PRO A 62 -10.98 7.13 -7.51
N ARG A 63 -9.87 7.03 -6.73
CA ARG A 63 -9.61 7.92 -5.58
C ARG A 63 -9.53 9.39 -6.00
N LEU A 64 -8.78 9.68 -7.07
CA LEU A 64 -8.63 11.02 -7.62
C LEU A 64 -9.93 11.50 -8.29
N ALA A 65 -10.61 10.62 -9.03
CA ALA A 65 -11.86 10.96 -9.72
C ALA A 65 -12.97 11.40 -8.75
N ALA A 66 -13.00 10.86 -7.53
CA ALA A 66 -13.95 11.27 -6.49
C ALA A 66 -13.86 12.77 -6.13
N ASP A 67 -12.68 13.38 -6.28
CA ASP A 67 -12.40 14.81 -6.04
C ASP A 67 -12.35 15.64 -7.35
N GLY A 68 -12.78 15.04 -8.46
CA GLY A 68 -12.76 15.65 -9.79
C GLY A 68 -11.37 15.72 -10.43
N TRP A 69 -10.39 14.97 -9.91
CA TRP A 69 -9.06 14.86 -10.52
C TRP A 69 -9.01 13.69 -11.50
N THR A 70 -8.38 13.91 -12.64
CA THR A 70 -8.01 12.88 -13.62
C THR A 70 -6.54 12.54 -13.46
N LEU A 71 -6.26 11.26 -13.18
CA LEU A 71 -4.89 10.75 -13.17
C LEU A 71 -4.28 10.83 -14.58
N LEU A 72 -3.16 11.56 -14.71
CA LEU A 72 -2.41 11.64 -15.96
C LEU A 72 -1.42 10.50 -16.09
N THR A 73 -0.61 10.29 -15.04
CA THR A 73 0.42 9.27 -15.04
C THR A 73 0.87 8.95 -13.62
N VAL A 74 1.30 7.70 -13.42
CA VAL A 74 2.12 7.28 -12.27
C VAL A 74 3.57 7.30 -12.75
N LEU A 75 4.41 8.13 -12.13
CA LEU A 75 5.80 8.30 -12.53
C LEU A 75 6.63 7.12 -12.05
N SER A 76 6.56 6.81 -10.75
CA SER A 76 7.26 5.71 -10.10
C SER A 76 6.43 5.09 -8.97
N VAL A 77 6.88 3.94 -8.51
CA VAL A 77 6.45 3.29 -7.27
C VAL A 77 7.70 3.00 -6.45
N PHE A 78 7.62 3.18 -5.14
CA PHE A 78 8.76 3.13 -4.23
C PHE A 78 8.31 2.79 -2.80
N ASP A 79 9.27 2.51 -1.92
CA ASP A 79 9.04 2.23 -0.51
C ASP A 79 9.06 3.52 0.35
N ASP A 80 9.03 3.40 1.67
CA ASP A 80 9.02 4.55 2.58
C ASP A 80 10.32 5.37 2.55
N ALA A 81 11.45 4.80 2.11
CA ALA A 81 12.72 5.52 2.02
C ALA A 81 12.66 6.71 1.04
N GLY A 82 11.85 6.61 -0.02
CA GLY A 82 11.69 7.68 -1.02
C GLY A 82 10.70 8.79 -0.65
N LEU A 83 10.07 8.73 0.53
CA LEU A 83 9.03 9.68 0.92
C LEU A 83 9.56 11.08 1.25
N ALA A 84 10.62 11.14 2.05
CA ALA A 84 11.13 12.40 2.59
C ALA A 84 11.53 13.38 1.49
N GLU A 85 12.24 12.90 0.45
CA GLU A 85 12.70 13.72 -0.67
C GLU A 85 11.56 14.24 -1.58
N ARG A 86 10.36 13.64 -1.51
CA ARG A 86 9.21 14.00 -2.34
C ARG A 86 8.19 14.88 -1.65
N ARG A 87 8.33 15.08 -0.33
CA ARG A 87 7.34 15.77 0.51
C ARG A 87 7.06 17.19 0.05
N ASP A 88 8.11 17.99 -0.11
CA ASP A 88 7.97 19.41 -0.46
C ASP A 88 7.42 19.58 -1.88
N SER A 89 7.84 18.73 -2.82
CA SER A 89 7.35 18.70 -4.19
C SER A 89 5.85 18.40 -4.27
N ALA A 90 5.33 17.52 -3.41
CA ALA A 90 3.92 17.15 -3.39
C ALA A 90 3.04 18.10 -2.57
N GLY A 91 3.64 18.85 -1.63
CA GLY A 91 2.95 19.84 -0.82
C GLY A 91 1.66 19.30 -0.20
N GLN A 92 0.53 19.96 -0.47
CA GLN A 92 -0.79 19.57 0.05
C GLN A 92 -1.32 18.21 -0.46
N TYR A 93 -0.67 17.63 -1.47
CA TYR A 93 -1.04 16.34 -2.06
C TYR A 93 -0.13 15.21 -1.62
N TYR A 94 0.74 15.46 -0.64
CA TYR A 94 1.55 14.43 0.01
C TYR A 94 0.68 13.54 0.90
N LEU A 95 0.56 12.27 0.55
CA LEU A 95 -0.22 11.23 1.24
C LEU A 95 -1.70 11.58 1.45
N ARG A 96 -2.22 12.54 0.70
CA ARG A 96 -3.62 12.97 0.78
C ARG A 96 -4.57 11.97 0.14
N TYR A 97 -4.18 11.52 -1.06
CA TYR A 97 -5.03 10.73 -1.92
C TYR A 97 -4.83 9.28 -1.70
#